data_AF-A0A349E3W9-F1
#
_entry.id   AF-A0A349E3W9-F1
#
_cell.length_a   1.000
_cell.length_b   1.000
_cell.length_c   1.000
_cell.angle_alpha   90.00
_cell.angle_beta   90.00
_cell.angle_gamma   90.00
#
_symmetry.space_group_name_H-M   'P 1'
#
loop_
_entity.id
_entity.type
_entity.pdbx_description
1 polymer ?
#
loop_
_entity_poly.entity_id
_entity_poly.type
_entity_poly.pdbx_seq_one_letter_code
_entity_poly.pdbx_strand_id
1 'polypeptide(L)'
;MNSHRLTSQKQQQAQAQTQAKSPLTGFGPTEETATSPGSHEFAGFFYRADIWLDAHLNPISKNLLMEVYSLEQLPLGCIASNDHLAETLNIGSRTVGRYIKELLADNYLILEDFNGNRRKLRVNLDRLEPRQIDQVAGHFGEPPRQIGNEAGHFGQPTSP
;
A
#
# COMPACT_ATOMS: atom_id res chain seq x y z
N MET A 1 -33.87 68.96 -22.15
CA MET A 1 -34.90 67.90 -22.31
C MET A 1 -34.24 66.69 -22.97
N ASN A 2 -34.58 65.51 -22.46
CA ASN A 2 -33.98 64.19 -22.70
C ASN A 2 -33.70 63.86 -24.17
N SER A 3 -32.67 63.06 -24.45
CA SER A 3 -32.80 61.59 -24.52
C SER A 3 -31.87 60.94 -25.56
N HIS A 4 -31.34 59.76 -25.18
CA HIS A 4 -30.81 58.67 -26.01
C HIS A 4 -29.47 58.85 -26.75
N ARG A 5 -28.47 58.03 -26.41
CA ARG A 5 -28.14 56.82 -27.20
C ARG A 5 -26.90 56.09 -26.64
N LEU A 6 -27.10 54.79 -26.38
CA LEU A 6 -26.16 53.69 -26.60
C LEU A 6 -24.79 53.78 -25.91
N THR A 7 -24.65 53.22 -24.72
CA THR A 7 -24.06 51.88 -24.53
C THR A 7 -23.74 51.10 -25.81
N SER A 8 -22.47 50.66 -25.89
CA SER A 8 -21.93 49.64 -26.80
C SER A 8 -21.52 50.11 -28.19
N GLN A 9 -20.30 50.66 -28.33
CA GLN A 9 -19.41 50.41 -29.47
C GLN A 9 -18.04 51.09 -29.30
N LYS A 10 -16.98 50.33 -29.65
CA LYS A 10 -15.53 50.60 -29.59
C LYS A 10 -14.89 50.36 -28.21
N GLN A 11 -14.36 49.20 -27.83
CA GLN A 11 -13.79 48.07 -28.59
C GLN A 11 -13.04 48.48 -29.85
N GLN A 12 -12.00 49.29 -29.65
CA GLN A 12 -10.92 49.53 -30.60
C GLN A 12 -9.71 50.01 -29.79
N GLN A 13 -9.03 49.07 -29.14
CA GLN A 13 -7.60 49.22 -28.87
C GLN A 13 -6.89 48.14 -29.67
N ALA A 14 -6.05 48.65 -30.56
CA ALA A 14 -5.51 47.98 -31.71
C ALA A 14 -4.39 47.00 -31.33
N GLN A 15 -4.34 45.95 -32.13
CA GLN A 15 -3.29 44.96 -32.24
C GLN A 15 -2.02 45.54 -32.88
N ALA A 16 -0.93 44.78 -32.72
CA ALA A 16 0.23 44.64 -33.60
C ALA A 16 1.54 45.29 -33.12
N GLN A 17 2.44 44.42 -32.64
CA GLN A 17 3.92 44.46 -32.67
C GLN A 17 4.42 43.35 -31.70
N THR A 18 5.30 42.40 -31.98
CA THR A 18 6.21 42.14 -33.11
C THR A 18 6.70 40.68 -32.97
N GLN A 19 6.83 39.96 -34.09
CA GLN A 19 7.53 38.68 -34.17
C GLN A 19 9.03 38.88 -33.96
N ALA A 20 9.69 38.01 -33.19
CA ALA A 20 11.13 37.77 -33.33
C ALA A 20 11.38 36.25 -33.39
N LYS A 21 12.03 35.86 -34.49
CA LYS A 21 12.38 34.50 -34.90
C LYS A 21 13.79 34.15 -34.40
N SER A 22 13.95 32.88 -34.03
CA SER A 22 15.14 32.02 -34.21
C SER A 22 16.34 32.17 -33.26
N PRO A 23 17.25 31.16 -33.12
CA PRO A 23 17.31 29.84 -33.77
C PRO A 23 17.44 28.62 -32.82
N LEU A 24 17.02 27.46 -33.32
CA LEU A 24 17.51 26.15 -32.87
C LEU A 24 19.04 26.14 -32.97
N THR A 25 19.71 26.07 -31.82
CA THR A 25 21.16 25.86 -31.72
C THR A 25 21.41 24.55 -30.99
N GLY A 26 22.21 23.70 -31.63
CA GLY A 26 23.14 22.80 -30.95
C GLY A 26 22.61 21.46 -30.47
N PHE A 27 22.74 20.43 -31.32
CA PHE A 27 23.13 19.11 -30.85
C PHE A 27 24.51 19.21 -30.19
N GLY A 28 24.58 18.96 -28.88
CA GLY A 28 25.80 18.82 -28.08
C GLY A 28 25.39 18.35 -26.68
N PRO A 29 26.14 17.45 -26.02
CA PRO A 29 25.73 16.90 -24.74
C PRO A 29 26.05 17.94 -23.68
N THR A 30 25.04 18.66 -23.21
CA THR A 30 25.21 19.52 -22.04
C THR A 30 24.47 18.87 -20.89
N GLU A 31 25.22 18.74 -19.79
CA GLU A 31 24.81 18.30 -18.46
C GLU A 31 24.82 16.78 -18.27
N GLU A 32 26.04 16.29 -17.97
CA GLU A 32 26.20 15.30 -16.91
C GLU A 32 25.27 15.69 -15.76
N THR A 33 24.17 14.95 -15.66
CA THR A 33 23.34 14.95 -14.47
C THR A 33 24.21 14.37 -13.37
N ALA A 34 24.85 15.26 -12.61
CA ALA A 34 25.41 14.95 -11.33
C ALA A 34 24.28 14.31 -10.51
N THR A 35 24.29 12.98 -10.45
CA THR A 35 23.44 12.21 -9.56
C THR A 35 23.83 12.64 -8.16
N SER A 36 23.05 13.56 -7.59
CA SER A 36 23.17 13.97 -6.20
C SER A 36 23.21 12.70 -5.34
N PRO A 37 24.22 12.50 -4.49
CA PRO A 37 24.27 11.35 -3.59
C PRO A 37 23.22 11.58 -2.49
N GLY A 38 21.96 11.30 -2.82
CA GLY A 38 20.84 11.61 -1.93
C GLY A 38 19.46 11.21 -2.43
N SER A 39 19.29 10.66 -3.64
CA SER A 39 18.03 10.01 -4.00
C SER A 39 17.96 8.67 -3.27
N HIS A 40 17.43 8.68 -2.04
CA HIS A 40 16.94 7.46 -1.43
C HIS A 40 15.75 6.99 -2.29
N GLU A 41 16.03 6.12 -3.24
CA GLU A 41 14.99 5.35 -3.91
C GLU A 41 14.24 4.58 -2.83
N PHE A 42 12.91 4.64 -2.88
CA PHE A 42 12.08 3.91 -1.93
C PHE A 42 12.34 2.41 -2.12
N ALA A 43 13.07 1.81 -1.18
CA ALA A 43 13.49 0.42 -1.24
C ALA A 43 12.45 -0.58 -0.70
N GLY A 44 11.39 -0.07 -0.04
CA GLY A 44 10.33 -0.89 0.54
C GLY A 44 9.91 -0.40 1.92
N PHE A 45 9.11 -1.23 2.59
CA PHE A 45 8.60 -0.96 3.93
C PHE A 45 8.70 -2.20 4.81
N PHE A 46 8.87 -1.99 6.11
CA PHE A 46 8.88 -3.05 7.10
C PHE A 46 7.46 -3.53 7.38
N TYR A 47 7.30 -4.86 7.50
CA TYR A 47 6.04 -5.49 7.88
C TYR A 47 6.26 -6.41 9.06
N ARG A 48 5.44 -6.29 10.12
CA ARG A 48 5.53 -7.22 11.24
C ARG A 48 5.00 -8.59 10.85
N ALA A 49 5.78 -9.62 11.14
CA ALA A 49 5.43 -11.00 10.77
C ALA A 49 4.14 -11.49 11.44
N ASP A 50 3.87 -11.11 12.68
CA ASP A 50 2.65 -11.48 13.41
C ASP A 50 1.36 -10.96 12.73
N ILE A 51 1.34 -9.69 12.31
CA ILE A 51 0.23 -9.11 11.55
C ILE A 51 0.14 -9.74 10.16
N TRP A 52 1.28 -9.98 9.50
CA TRP A 52 1.31 -10.60 8.17
C TRP A 52 0.75 -12.02 8.18
N LEU A 53 1.09 -12.81 9.20
CA LEU A 53 0.79 -14.24 9.27
C LEU A 53 -0.56 -14.55 9.89
N ASP A 54 -1.23 -13.57 10.51
CA ASP A 54 -2.58 -13.79 11.03
C ASP A 54 -3.55 -14.15 9.89
N ALA A 55 -4.18 -15.31 10.01
CA ALA A 55 -5.05 -15.88 8.99
C ALA A 55 -6.45 -15.24 8.95
N HIS A 56 -6.86 -14.59 10.04
CA HIS A 56 -8.19 -14.02 10.22
C HIS A 56 -8.28 -12.60 9.67
N LEU A 57 -7.14 -11.94 9.47
CA LEU A 57 -7.08 -10.60 8.90
C LEU A 57 -7.05 -10.64 7.37
N ASN A 58 -7.95 -9.86 6.74
CA ASN A 58 -7.86 -9.57 5.32
C ASN A 58 -6.72 -8.56 5.03
N PRO A 59 -6.25 -8.43 3.78
CA PRO A 59 -5.12 -7.56 3.45
C PRO A 59 -5.29 -6.09 3.87
N ILE A 60 -6.52 -5.54 3.77
CA ILE A 60 -6.79 -4.14 4.17
C ILE A 60 -6.68 -4.01 5.69
N SER A 61 -7.27 -4.94 6.44
CA SER A 61 -7.15 -4.97 7.90
C SER A 61 -5.69 -5.05 8.35
N LYS A 62 -4.88 -5.88 7.69
CA LYS A 62 -3.44 -5.99 8.01
C LYS A 62 -2.70 -4.68 7.76
N ASN A 63 -2.93 -4.04 6.61
CA ASN A 63 -2.33 -2.75 6.29
C ASN A 63 -2.77 -1.64 7.27
N LEU A 64 -4.05 -1.65 7.67
CA LEU A 64 -4.56 -0.71 8.66
C LEU A 64 -3.90 -0.92 10.03
N LEU A 65 -3.73 -2.17 10.47
CA LEU A 65 -3.00 -2.47 11.71
C LEU A 65 -1.53 -2.04 11.62
N MET A 66 -0.86 -2.27 10.49
CA MET A 66 0.52 -1.82 10.28
C MET A 66 0.64 -0.30 10.35
N GLU A 67 -0.31 0.44 9.78
CA GLU A 67 -0.29 1.90 9.84
C GLU A 67 -0.55 2.42 11.26
N VAL A 68 -1.54 1.86 11.96
CA VAL A 68 -1.78 2.18 13.37
C VAL A 68 -0.55 1.86 14.22
N TYR A 69 0.11 0.71 13.96
CA TYR A 69 1.35 0.31 14.63
C TYR A 69 2.52 1.26 14.35
N SER A 70 2.62 1.82 13.13
CA SER A 70 3.62 2.84 12.81
C SER A 70 3.36 4.13 13.60
N LEU A 71 2.10 4.58 13.60
CA LEU A 71 1.68 5.83 14.25
C LEU A 71 1.68 5.75 15.78
N GLU A 72 1.42 4.59 16.38
CA GLU A 72 1.44 4.42 17.84
C GLU A 72 2.83 4.60 18.44
N GLN A 73 3.90 4.41 17.65
CA GLN A 73 5.29 4.62 18.08
C GLN A 73 5.68 6.10 18.15
N LEU A 74 4.86 7.01 17.61
CA LEU A 74 5.09 8.44 17.71
C LEU A 74 4.75 8.96 19.13
N PRO A 75 5.33 10.10 19.57
CA PRO A 75 5.10 10.61 20.93
C PRO A 75 3.64 10.84 21.33
N LEU A 76 2.76 11.13 20.36
CA LEU A 76 1.32 11.33 20.59
C LEU A 76 0.50 10.04 20.44
N GLY A 77 1.11 8.96 19.95
CA GLY A 77 0.43 7.75 19.49
C GLY A 77 -0.47 7.97 18.27
N CYS A 78 -1.28 6.96 17.93
CA CYS A 78 -2.14 7.02 16.75
C CYS A 78 -3.44 7.80 17.02
N ILE A 79 -3.40 9.12 16.78
CA ILE A 79 -4.56 10.02 16.79
C ILE A 79 -5.12 10.32 15.40
N ALA A 80 -4.73 9.52 14.39
CA ALA A 80 -5.09 9.74 13.00
C ALA A 80 -6.61 9.71 12.75
N SER A 81 -7.07 10.62 11.89
CA SER A 81 -8.45 10.65 11.39
C SER A 81 -8.70 9.49 10.40
N ASN A 82 -9.97 9.24 10.10
CA ASN A 82 -10.31 8.28 9.04
C ASN A 82 -9.78 8.74 7.67
N ASP A 83 -9.72 10.05 7.43
CA ASP A 83 -9.27 10.61 6.16
C ASP A 83 -7.76 10.41 5.96
N HIS A 84 -6.96 10.60 7.01
CA HIS A 84 -5.53 10.31 6.95
C HIS A 84 -5.28 8.83 6.62
N LEU A 85 -5.94 7.93 7.34
CA LEU A 85 -5.83 6.50 7.09
C LEU A 85 -6.35 6.11 5.69
N ALA A 86 -7.41 6.76 5.22
CA ALA A 86 -7.98 6.55 3.89
C ALA A 86 -6.98 6.90 2.78
N GLU A 87 -6.28 8.03 2.93
CA GLU A 87 -5.22 8.45 2.02
C GLU A 87 -4.05 7.45 2.03
N THR A 88 -3.56 7.06 3.21
CA THR A 88 -2.44 6.11 3.33
C THR A 88 -2.78 4.74 2.74
N LEU A 89 -3.99 4.23 2.99
CA LEU A 89 -4.44 2.91 2.53
C LEU A 89 -5.01 2.94 1.10
N ASN A 90 -5.18 4.12 0.53
CA ASN A 90 -5.84 4.35 -0.76
C ASN A 90 -7.24 3.72 -0.85
N ILE A 91 -8.07 3.93 0.18
CA ILE A 91 -9.47 3.47 0.27
C ILE A 91 -10.39 4.57 0.80
N GLY A 92 -11.71 4.44 0.70
CA GLY A 92 -12.63 5.47 1.20
C GLY A 92 -12.71 5.57 2.73
N SER A 93 -12.87 6.79 3.28
CA SER A 93 -12.96 7.05 4.73
C SER A 93 -14.10 6.31 5.44
N ARG A 94 -15.23 6.06 4.76
CA ARG A 94 -16.32 5.21 5.30
C ARG A 94 -15.87 3.77 5.47
N THR A 95 -15.10 3.25 4.51
CA THR A 95 -14.55 1.89 4.53
C THR A 95 -13.54 1.74 5.66
N VAL A 96 -12.67 2.74 5.85
CA VAL A 96 -11.77 2.81 7.02
C VAL A 96 -12.56 2.74 8.32
N GLY A 97 -13.60 3.58 8.47
CA GLY A 97 -14.43 3.59 9.68
C GLY A 97 -15.09 2.23 9.97
N ARG A 98 -15.53 1.53 8.91
CA ARG A 98 -16.05 0.16 9.03
C ARG A 98 -14.97 -0.80 9.54
N TYR A 99 -13.80 -0.83 8.92
CA TYR A 99 -12.70 -1.71 9.33
C TYR A 99 -12.22 -1.43 10.75
N ILE A 100 -12.12 -0.16 11.15
CA ILE A 100 -11.77 0.19 12.54
C ILE A 100 -12.81 -0.37 13.51
N LYS A 101 -14.10 -0.25 13.20
CA LYS A 101 -15.17 -0.79 14.05
C LYS A 101 -15.09 -2.31 14.17
N GLU A 102 -14.87 -3.01 13.05
CA GLU A 102 -14.69 -4.46 13.01
C GLU A 102 -13.46 -4.89 13.85
N LEU A 103 -12.32 -4.24 13.66
CA LEU A 103 -11.08 -4.56 14.39
C LEU A 103 -11.15 -4.25 15.89
N LEU A 104 -11.90 -3.22 16.29
CA LEU A 104 -12.19 -2.95 17.70
C LEU A 104 -13.09 -4.04 18.29
N ALA A 105 -14.11 -4.49 17.55
CA ALA A 105 -15.00 -5.55 18.00
C ALA A 105 -14.29 -6.91 18.15
N ASP A 106 -13.35 -7.19 17.25
CA ASP A 106 -12.55 -8.42 17.24
C ASP A 106 -11.29 -8.35 18.13
N ASN A 107 -11.14 -7.26 18.90
CA ASN A 107 -10.04 -6.97 19.83
C ASN A 107 -8.64 -6.86 19.18
N TYR A 108 -8.54 -6.63 17.87
CA TYR A 108 -7.26 -6.35 17.20
C TYR A 108 -6.78 -4.91 17.42
N LEU A 109 -7.72 -3.99 17.65
CA LEU A 109 -7.45 -2.61 18.04
C LEU A 109 -7.94 -2.35 19.47
N ILE A 110 -7.26 -1.44 20.15
CA ILE A 110 -7.65 -0.91 21.45
C ILE A 110 -7.87 0.59 21.31
N LEU A 111 -9.00 1.05 21.83
CA LEU A 111 -9.31 2.47 21.96
C LEU A 111 -8.76 2.96 23.31
N GLU A 112 -7.62 3.65 23.29
CA GLU A 112 -6.97 4.14 24.51
C GLU A 112 -7.64 5.38 25.07
N ASP A 113 -8.09 6.28 24.20
CA ASP A 113 -8.73 7.53 24.58
C ASP A 113 -9.77 7.96 23.54
N PHE A 114 -10.83 8.63 23.99
CA PHE A 114 -11.87 9.19 23.16
C PHE A 114 -12.49 10.44 23.80
N ASN A 115 -12.27 11.60 23.17
CA ASN A 115 -12.78 12.90 23.64
C ASN A 115 -13.96 13.43 22.80
N GLY A 116 -14.65 12.55 22.08
CA GLY A 116 -15.78 12.90 21.21
C GLY A 116 -15.36 13.32 19.79
N ASN A 117 -14.22 14.01 19.63
CA ASN A 117 -13.73 14.46 18.33
C ASN A 117 -12.48 13.72 17.86
N ARG A 118 -11.66 13.24 18.80
CA ARG A 118 -10.43 12.51 18.53
C ARG A 118 -10.45 11.21 19.29
N ARG A 119 -9.89 10.19 18.65
CA ARG A 119 -9.63 8.88 19.25
C ARG A 119 -8.13 8.64 19.26
N LYS A 120 -7.65 7.87 20.23
CA LYS A 120 -6.31 7.31 20.22
C LYS A 120 -6.41 5.79 20.10
N LEU A 121 -5.81 5.25 19.04
CA LEU A 121 -5.81 3.81 18.77
C LEU A 121 -4.45 3.20 19.10
N ARG A 122 -4.47 1.92 19.48
CA ARG A 122 -3.29 1.07 19.62
C ARG A 122 -3.58 -0.33 19.06
N VAL A 123 -2.58 -1.00 18.53
CA VAL A 123 -2.68 -2.41 18.12
C VAL A 123 -2.61 -3.31 19.35
N ASN A 124 -3.51 -4.30 19.40
CA ASN A 124 -3.45 -5.37 20.38
C ASN A 124 -2.62 -6.53 19.84
N LEU A 125 -1.32 -6.52 20.15
CA LEU A 125 -0.40 -7.55 19.69
C LEU A 125 -0.70 -8.93 20.30
N ASP A 126 -1.29 -8.96 21.51
CA ASP A 126 -1.65 -10.20 22.20
C ASP A 126 -2.84 -10.93 21.54
N ARG A 127 -3.60 -10.24 20.68
CA ARG A 127 -4.72 -10.84 19.94
C ARG A 127 -4.28 -11.56 18.67
N LEU A 128 -3.10 -11.25 18.15
CA LEU A 128 -2.65 -11.80 16.88
C LEU A 128 -2.46 -13.31 17.02
N GLU A 129 -2.94 -14.06 16.04
CA GLU A 129 -2.77 -15.52 15.96
C GLU A 129 -1.92 -15.85 14.73
N PRO A 130 -0.57 -15.69 14.81
CA PRO A 130 0.30 -15.97 13.68
C PRO A 130 0.16 -17.45 13.31
N ARG A 131 -0.01 -17.75 12.02
CA ARG A 131 0.10 -19.14 11.54
C ARG A 131 1.43 -19.74 11.99
N GLN A 132 1.39 -20.88 12.69
CA GLN A 132 2.60 -21.65 13.03
C GLN A 132 3.29 -22.11 11.74
N ILE A 133 4.46 -21.55 11.44
CA ILE A 133 5.27 -21.93 10.27
C ILE A 133 5.96 -23.28 10.49
N ASP A 134 6.17 -23.68 11.75
CA ASP A 134 7.00 -24.82 12.15
C ASP A 134 6.50 -26.18 11.65
N GLN A 135 5.24 -26.29 11.23
CA GLN A 135 4.68 -27.53 10.69
C GLN A 135 5.03 -27.78 9.21
N VAL A 136 5.56 -26.77 8.49
CA VAL A 136 5.95 -26.92 7.07
C VAL A 136 7.30 -27.64 6.92
N ALA A 137 8.08 -27.75 8.01
CA ALA A 137 9.37 -28.45 8.00
C ALA A 137 9.27 -29.97 7.75
N GLY A 138 8.08 -30.56 7.82
CA GLY A 138 7.87 -32.01 7.72
C GLY A 138 7.63 -32.58 6.31
N HIS A 139 7.67 -31.78 5.23
CA HIS A 139 7.33 -32.28 3.89
C HIS A 139 8.34 -31.99 2.77
N PHE A 140 9.42 -31.26 3.06
CA PHE A 140 10.46 -30.95 2.07
C PHE A 140 11.66 -31.91 2.08
N GLY A 141 11.57 -33.02 2.83
CA GLY A 141 12.69 -33.95 3.00
C GLY A 141 12.34 -35.44 2.98
N GLU A 142 11.09 -35.84 2.73
CA GLU A 142 10.82 -37.26 2.48
C GLU A 142 11.30 -37.61 1.06
N PRO A 143 12.31 -38.49 0.91
CA PRO A 143 12.64 -39.01 -0.41
C PRO A 143 11.39 -39.75 -0.94
N PRO A 144 11.11 -39.68 -2.26
CA PRO A 144 9.93 -40.34 -2.82
C PRO A 144 9.90 -41.80 -2.38
N ARG A 145 8.73 -42.25 -1.90
CA ARG A 145 8.50 -43.64 -1.48
C ARG A 145 9.08 -44.57 -2.53
N GLN A 146 10.00 -45.43 -2.12
CA GLN A 146 10.52 -46.48 -2.98
C GLN A 146 9.33 -47.29 -3.50
N ILE A 147 9.09 -47.18 -4.81
CA ILE A 147 8.16 -48.06 -5.51
C ILE A 147 8.73 -49.46 -5.30
N GLY A 148 8.00 -50.28 -4.54
CA GLY A 148 8.42 -51.64 -4.23
C GLY A 148 8.74 -52.39 -5.51
N ASN A 149 9.87 -53.10 -5.51
CA ASN A 149 10.19 -54.08 -6.54
C ASN A 149 9.16 -55.20 -6.46
N GLU A 150 8.05 -55.06 -7.19
CA GLU A 150 7.23 -56.19 -7.55
C GLU A 150 8.08 -57.05 -8.49
N ALA A 151 8.59 -58.15 -7.95
CA ALA A 151 9.21 -59.21 -8.72
C ALA A 151 8.16 -59.75 -9.70
N GLY A 152 8.11 -59.15 -10.89
CA GLY A 152 7.37 -59.64 -12.02
C GLY A 152 7.83 -61.07 -12.33
N HIS A 153 6.94 -62.02 -12.08
CA HIS A 153 7.04 -63.41 -12.50
C HIS A 153 7.14 -63.47 -14.02
N PHE A 154 8.36 -63.36 -14.55
CA PHE A 154 8.64 -63.55 -15.97
C PHE A 154 8.49 -65.04 -16.29
N GLY A 155 7.53 -65.35 -17.15
CA GLY A 155 7.19 -66.70 -17.58
C GLY A 155 8.40 -67.46 -18.11
N GLN A 156 8.46 -68.74 -17.80
CA GLN A 156 9.49 -69.64 -18.31
C GLN A 156 9.35 -69.81 -19.83
N PRO A 157 10.46 -69.79 -20.58
CA PRO A 157 10.43 -70.09 -22.00
C PRO A 157 10.27 -71.60 -22.19
N THR A 158 9.17 -72.01 -22.85
CA THR A 158 9.04 -73.37 -23.37
C THR A 158 10.07 -73.58 -24.48
N SER A 159 10.95 -74.53 -24.28
CA SER A 159 11.95 -75.00 -25.26
C SER A 159 11.32 -76.01 -26.25
N PRO A 160 11.91 -76.19 -27.45
CA PRO A 160 11.25 -76.68 -28.67
C PRO A 160 10.93 -78.17 -28.72
#